data_AF-A0A840U2E7-F1
#
_entry.id   AF-A0A840U2E7-F1
#
_cell.length_a   1.000
_cell.length_b   1.000
_cell.length_c   1.000
_cell.angle_alpha   90.00
_cell.angle_beta   90.00
_cell.angle_gamma   90.00
#
_symmetry.space_group_name_H-M   'P 1'
#
loop_
_entity.id
_entity.type
_entity.pdbx_description
1 polymer ?
#
loop_
_entity_poly.entity_id
_entity_poly.type
_entity_poly.pdbx_seq_one_letter_code
_entity_poly.pdbx_strand_id
1 'polypeptide(L)'
;MNLLQIPTSSWYYQSTGGKQGLRPSTHTRTLDGRLLSNQEIVRRIEELLQQDFVDYGYIKVTHWLRQNLDLIINFKKVYRLMKESKLLYNQQRRDKKGKTFIKFRVPK
;
A
#
# COMPACT_ATOMS: atom_id res chain seq x y z
N MET A 1 31.29 30.69 -19.99
CA MET A 1 30.43 31.90 -19.89
C MET A 1 29.07 31.47 -19.36
N ASN A 2 28.70 31.91 -18.15
CA ASN A 2 27.37 31.73 -17.58
C ASN A 2 26.63 33.07 -17.67
N LEU A 3 25.98 33.30 -18.83
CA LEU A 3 25.37 34.59 -19.18
C LEU A 3 24.21 34.99 -18.25
N LEU A 4 23.57 34.00 -17.60
CA LEU A 4 22.35 34.17 -16.82
C LEU A 4 22.53 33.91 -15.31
N GLN A 5 23.76 33.62 -14.85
CA GLN A 5 24.07 33.22 -13.46
C GLN A 5 23.26 32.01 -12.95
N ILE A 6 22.74 31.16 -13.83
CA ILE A 6 22.00 29.95 -13.47
C ILE A 6 22.96 28.76 -13.47
N PRO A 7 22.98 27.89 -12.44
CA PRO A 7 23.75 26.66 -12.48
C PRO A 7 23.34 25.80 -13.67
N THR A 8 24.30 25.18 -14.36
CA THR A 8 24.02 24.32 -15.54
C THR A 8 23.06 23.17 -15.20
N SER A 9 23.10 22.63 -13.99
CA SER A 9 22.16 21.62 -13.50
C SER A 9 20.70 22.11 -13.47
N SER A 10 20.50 23.39 -13.16
CA SER A 10 19.18 24.03 -13.14
C SER A 10 18.67 24.33 -14.54
N TRP A 11 19.56 24.48 -15.54
CA TRP A 11 19.17 24.66 -16.94
C TRP A 11 18.51 23.39 -17.52
N TYR A 12 19.02 22.21 -17.19
CA TYR A 12 18.48 20.94 -17.71
C TYR A 12 17.22 20.47 -16.98
N TYR A 13 17.02 20.89 -15.72
CA TYR A 13 15.89 20.45 -14.92
C TYR A 13 14.64 21.27 -15.21
N GLN A 14 13.66 20.65 -15.86
CA GLN A 14 12.31 21.19 -15.98
C GLN A 14 11.36 20.43 -15.06
N SER A 15 10.81 21.12 -14.06
CA SER A 15 9.83 20.51 -13.16
C SER A 15 8.55 20.21 -13.93
N THR A 16 8.10 18.95 -13.91
CA THR A 16 6.90 18.53 -14.65
C THR A 16 5.60 18.89 -13.91
N GLY A 17 5.69 19.55 -12.75
CA GLY A 17 4.55 19.95 -11.89
C GLY A 17 3.74 18.80 -11.27
N GLY A 18 3.95 17.56 -11.70
CA GLY A 18 3.26 16.36 -11.24
C GLY A 18 3.98 15.63 -10.11
N LYS A 19 3.26 14.69 -9.49
CA LYS A 19 3.88 13.71 -8.59
C LYS A 19 4.68 12.71 -9.41
N GLN A 20 5.93 12.50 -9.01
CA GLN A 20 6.81 11.51 -9.61
C GLN A 20 6.26 10.09 -9.39
N GLY A 21 6.41 9.23 -10.40
CA GLY A 21 6.04 7.81 -10.33
C GLY A 21 4.76 7.43 -11.06
N LEU A 22 4.59 6.13 -11.30
CA LEU A 22 3.42 5.61 -12.02
C LEU A 22 2.17 5.63 -11.12
N ARG A 23 1.03 5.99 -11.71
CA ARG A 23 -0.25 5.98 -10.98
C ARG A 23 -0.66 4.53 -10.62
N PRO A 24 -1.35 4.35 -9.49
CA PRO A 24 -2.05 3.10 -9.16
C PRO A 24 -2.86 2.54 -10.33
N SER A 25 -2.71 1.25 -10.65
CA SER A 25 -3.54 0.61 -11.67
C SER A 25 -5.01 0.49 -11.24
N THR A 26 -5.93 0.73 -12.18
CA THR A 26 -7.39 0.70 -11.98
C THR A 26 -7.99 -0.69 -12.07
N HIS A 27 -7.33 -1.60 -12.82
CA HIS A 27 -7.79 -2.96 -13.07
C HIS A 27 -6.70 -3.97 -12.72
N THR A 28 -7.09 -5.23 -12.56
CA THR A 28 -6.19 -6.37 -12.37
C THR A 28 -6.62 -7.50 -13.27
N ARG A 29 -5.66 -8.17 -13.91
CA ARG A 29 -5.91 -9.28 -14.82
C ARG A 29 -6.00 -10.59 -14.04
N THR A 30 -6.91 -11.46 -14.47
CA THR A 30 -6.97 -12.87 -14.07
C THR A 30 -6.11 -13.73 -15.01
N LEU A 31 -5.80 -14.97 -14.62
CA LEU A 31 -5.08 -15.92 -15.49
C LEU A 31 -5.82 -16.14 -16.82
N ASP A 32 -7.15 -16.22 -16.77
CA ASP A 32 -8.04 -16.35 -17.94
C ASP A 32 -8.11 -15.09 -18.84
N GLY A 33 -7.38 -14.03 -18.49
CA GLY A 33 -7.32 -12.80 -19.28
C GLY A 33 -8.41 -11.77 -18.99
N ARG A 34 -9.40 -12.08 -18.15
CA ARG A 34 -10.44 -11.12 -17.73
C ARG A 34 -9.83 -10.02 -16.87
N LEU A 35 -10.36 -8.80 -16.99
CA LEU A 35 -9.98 -7.65 -16.19
C LEU A 35 -11.02 -7.37 -15.12
N LEU A 36 -10.58 -7.36 -13.86
CA LEU A 36 -11.41 -6.97 -12.71
C LEU A 36 -11.05 -5.55 -12.28
N SER A 37 -12.08 -4.72 -12.04
CA SER A 37 -11.90 -3.37 -11.52
C SER A 37 -11.45 -3.42 -10.06
N ASN A 38 -10.81 -2.35 -9.59
CA ASN A 38 -10.44 -2.23 -8.17
C ASN A 38 -11.67 -2.33 -7.25
N GLN A 39 -12.82 -1.78 -7.67
CA GLN A 39 -14.08 -1.85 -6.91
C GLN A 39 -14.59 -3.29 -6.80
N GLU A 40 -14.56 -4.06 -7.89
CA GLU A 40 -14.96 -5.46 -7.88
C GLU A 40 -14.05 -6.28 -6.95
N ILE A 41 -12.73 -6.04 -6.99
CA ILE A 41 -11.79 -6.72 -6.08
C ILE A 41 -12.09 -6.38 -4.62
N VAL A 42 -12.37 -5.12 -4.30
CA VAL A 42 -12.75 -4.70 -2.94
C VAL A 42 -14.02 -5.42 -2.50
N ARG A 43 -15.04 -5.50 -3.35
CA ARG A 43 -16.27 -6.23 -3.05
C ARG A 43 -16.02 -7.70 -2.73
N ARG A 44 -15.17 -8.40 -3.51
CA ARG A 44 -14.80 -9.79 -3.20
C ARG A 44 -14.07 -9.95 -1.87
N ILE A 45 -13.25 -8.96 -1.50
CA ILE A 45 -12.58 -8.95 -0.20
C ILE A 45 -13.61 -8.76 0.92
N GLU A 46 -14.57 -7.86 0.75
CA GLU A 46 -15.66 -7.66 1.71
C GLU A 46 -16.50 -8.93 1.90
N GLU A 47 -16.90 -9.57 0.81
CA GLU A 47 -17.63 -10.85 0.83
C GLU A 47 -16.84 -11.95 1.55
N LEU A 48 -15.52 -12.04 1.32
CA LEU A 48 -14.63 -12.97 2.03
C LEU A 48 -14.58 -12.69 3.54
N LEU A 49 -14.41 -11.43 3.93
CA LEU A 49 -14.26 -11.04 5.33
C LEU A 49 -15.58 -11.12 6.12
N GLN A 50 -16.72 -11.14 5.43
CA GLN A 50 -18.04 -11.35 6.03
C GLN A 50 -18.31 -12.81 6.39
N GLN A 51 -17.52 -13.76 5.89
CA GLN A 51 -17.66 -15.17 6.23
C GLN A 51 -17.29 -15.44 7.69
N ASP A 52 -17.99 -16.38 8.31
CA ASP A 52 -17.73 -16.76 9.69
C ASP A 52 -16.29 -17.24 9.87
N PHE A 53 -15.67 -16.83 10.99
CA PHE A 53 -14.30 -17.20 11.39
C PHE A 53 -13.17 -16.70 10.46
N VAL A 54 -13.43 -15.78 9.53
CA VAL A 54 -12.40 -15.21 8.65
C VAL A 54 -11.76 -13.96 9.26
N ASP A 55 -10.62 -14.14 9.93
CA ASP A 55 -9.79 -13.06 10.48
C ASP A 55 -8.55 -12.81 9.60
N TYR A 56 -8.78 -12.45 8.33
CA TYR A 56 -7.71 -12.35 7.33
C TYR A 56 -7.16 -10.93 7.19
N GLY A 57 -5.87 -10.77 7.48
CA GLY A 57 -5.10 -9.62 7.03
C GLY A 57 -4.80 -9.65 5.53
N TYR A 58 -4.31 -8.53 4.99
CA TYR A 58 -4.06 -8.36 3.55
C TYR A 58 -3.15 -9.44 2.92
N ILE A 59 -2.23 -10.04 3.68
CA ILE A 59 -1.37 -11.14 3.20
C ILE A 59 -2.22 -12.37 2.89
N LYS A 60 -3.06 -12.80 3.84
CA LYS A 60 -3.96 -13.96 3.67
C LYS A 60 -4.98 -13.69 2.58
N VAL A 61 -5.56 -12.49 2.55
CA VAL A 61 -6.44 -12.04 1.46
C VAL A 61 -5.74 -12.12 0.11
N THR A 62 -4.47 -11.70 0.01
CA THR A 62 -3.70 -11.80 -1.25
C THR A 62 -3.57 -13.25 -1.72
N HIS A 63 -3.28 -14.18 -0.81
CA HIS A 63 -3.23 -15.61 -1.16
C HIS A 63 -4.59 -16.13 -1.61
N TRP A 64 -5.65 -15.78 -0.87
CA TRP A 64 -7.01 -16.18 -1.22
C TRP A 64 -7.43 -15.68 -2.61
N LEU A 65 -7.17 -14.40 -2.93
CA LEU A 65 -7.47 -13.80 -4.23
C LEU A 65 -6.74 -14.50 -5.38
N ARG A 66 -5.48 -14.93 -5.15
CA ARG A 66 -4.69 -15.66 -6.15
C ARG A 66 -5.19 -17.08 -6.35
N GLN A 67 -5.60 -17.75 -5.27
CA GLN A 67 -6.00 -19.17 -5.30
C GLN A 67 -7.44 -19.38 -5.77
N ASN A 68 -8.36 -18.47 -5.42
CA ASN A 68 -9.79 -18.67 -5.66
C ASN A 68 -10.33 -17.85 -6.84
N LEU A 69 -9.63 -16.77 -7.23
CA LEU A 69 -10.05 -15.89 -8.32
C LEU A 69 -8.98 -15.76 -9.42
N ASP A 70 -7.89 -16.54 -9.32
CA ASP A 70 -6.78 -16.56 -10.28
C ASP A 70 -6.24 -15.16 -10.62
N LEU A 71 -6.24 -14.27 -9.64
CA LEU A 71 -5.83 -12.88 -9.83
C LEU A 71 -4.30 -12.75 -9.87
N ILE A 72 -3.79 -12.12 -10.93
CA ILE A 72 -2.38 -11.71 -11.04
C ILE A 72 -2.20 -10.41 -10.24
N ILE A 73 -2.26 -10.51 -8.92
CA ILE A 73 -2.24 -9.37 -7.99
C ILE A 73 -1.06 -9.45 -7.03
N ASN A 74 -0.49 -8.29 -6.67
CA ASN A 74 0.57 -8.18 -5.66
C ASN A 74 -0.01 -7.73 -4.31
N PHE A 75 0.54 -8.21 -3.19
CA PHE A 75 0.15 -7.84 -1.83
C PHE A 75 0.18 -6.32 -1.59
N LYS A 76 1.06 -5.57 -2.27
CA LYS A 76 1.10 -4.10 -2.18
C LYS A 76 -0.20 -3.46 -2.68
N LYS A 77 -0.77 -4.01 -3.76
CA LYS A 77 -2.05 -3.53 -4.32
C LYS A 77 -3.20 -3.88 -3.38
N VAL A 78 -3.22 -5.11 -2.85
CA VAL A 78 -4.25 -5.56 -1.88
C VAL A 78 -4.22 -4.70 -0.62
N TYR A 79 -3.03 -4.47 -0.05
CA TYR A 79 -2.86 -3.58 1.11
C TYR A 79 -3.42 -2.18 0.82
N ARG A 80 -3.08 -1.58 -0.33
CA ARG A 80 -3.58 -0.27 -0.73
C ARG A 80 -5.11 -0.25 -0.80
N LEU A 81 -5.71 -1.22 -1.50
CA LEU A 81 -7.17 -1.31 -1.65
C LEU A 81 -7.87 -1.48 -0.30
N MET A 82 -7.40 -2.40 0.53
CA MET A 82 -7.96 -2.59 1.88
C MET A 82 -7.79 -1.36 2.76
N LYS A 83 -6.66 -0.63 2.63
CA LYS A 83 -6.43 0.61 3.37
C LYS A 83 -7.40 1.72 2.94
N GLU A 84 -7.60 1.90 1.63
CA GLU A 84 -8.52 2.89 1.06
C GLU A 84 -9.97 2.59 1.46
N SER A 85 -10.36 1.31 1.49
CA SER A 85 -11.69 0.84 1.90
C SER A 85 -11.86 0.65 3.42
N LYS A 86 -10.88 1.01 4.26
CA LYS A 86 -10.91 0.85 5.73
C LYS A 86 -11.15 -0.60 6.21
N LEU A 87 -10.64 -1.59 5.48
CA LEU A 87 -10.73 -3.02 5.78
C LEU A 87 -9.53 -3.56 6.58
N LEU A 88 -8.52 -2.72 6.85
CA LEU A 88 -7.39 -3.12 7.69
C LEU A 88 -7.73 -2.94 9.16
N TYR A 89 -7.20 -3.81 10.03
CA TYR A 89 -7.29 -3.61 11.47
C TYR A 89 -6.73 -2.26 11.87
N ASN A 90 -7.46 -1.58 12.74
CA ASN A 90 -6.94 -0.40 13.40
C ASN A 90 -5.72 -0.79 14.24
N GLN A 91 -4.57 -0.22 13.89
CA GLN A 91 -3.39 -0.38 14.72
C GLN A 91 -3.68 0.26 16.08
N GLN A 92 -3.75 -0.56 17.13
CA GLN A 92 -3.91 -0.05 18.49
C GLN A 92 -2.77 0.93 18.79
N ARG A 93 -3.11 2.18 19.06
CA ARG A 93 -2.14 3.19 19.50
C ARG A 93 -1.73 2.81 20.91
N ARG A 94 -0.56 2.16 21.05
CA ARG A 94 0.01 1.91 22.37
C ARG A 94 0.39 3.25 22.99
N ASP A 95 -0.19 3.55 24.16
CA ASP A 95 0.21 4.71 24.93
C ASP A 95 1.70 4.62 25.26
N LYS A 96 2.45 5.63 24.85
CA LYS A 96 3.89 5.73 25.14
C LYS A 96 4.16 6.28 26.55
N LYS A 97 3.10 6.67 27.26
CA LYS A 97 3.17 7.19 28.63
C LYS A 97 3.63 6.06 29.56
N GLY A 98 4.68 6.32 30.36
CA GLY A 98 5.22 5.35 31.32
C GLY A 98 6.40 4.50 30.83
N LYS A 99 6.95 4.73 29.62
CA LYS A 99 8.22 4.10 29.24
C LYS A 99 9.39 4.75 29.98
N THR A 100 9.90 4.09 31.01
CA THR A 100 11.13 4.47 31.71
C THR A 100 12.33 4.07 30.85
N PHE A 101 12.96 5.03 30.18
CA PHE A 101 14.21 4.78 29.46
C PHE A 101 15.36 4.69 30.45
N ILE A 102 16.14 3.60 30.38
CA ILE A 102 17.36 3.44 31.17
C ILE A 102 18.36 4.51 30.72
N LYS A 103 18.72 5.44 31.63
CA LYS A 103 19.60 6.58 31.34
C LYS A 103 21.07 6.22 31.32
N PHE A 104 21.48 5.23 32.11
CA PHE A 104 22.87 4.81 32.26
C PHE A 104 22.97 3.30 32.14
N ARG A 105 23.86 2.81 31.27
CA ARG A 105 24.07 1.37 31.02
C ARG A 105 25.25 0.79 31.79
N VAL A 106 26.10 1.63 32.37
CA VAL A 106 27.36 1.23 33.03
C VAL A 106 27.50 2.02 34.34
N PRO A 107 27.90 1.41 35.45
CA PRO A 107 28.21 2.12 36.69
C PRO A 107 29.41 3.06 36.49
N LYS A 108 29.38 4.21 37.16
CA LYS A 108 30.49 5.17 37.18
C LYS A 108 31.46 4.83 38.31
#